data_AF-A0A917ESJ8-F1
#
_entry.id   AF-A0A917ESJ8-F1
#
_cell.length_a   1.000
_cell.length_b   1.000
_cell.length_c   1.000
_cell.angle_alpha   90.00
_cell.angle_beta   90.00
_cell.angle_gamma   90.00
#
_symmetry.space_group_name_H-M   'P 1'
#
loop_
_entity.id
_entity.type
_entity.pdbx_description
1 polymer ?
#
loop_
_entity_poly.entity_id
_entity_poly.type
_entity_poly.pdbx_seq_one_letter_code
_entity_poly.pdbx_strand_id
1 'polypeptide(L)'
;MGIVQQVYEVTKELHELVDAAYEKDNRDAHIESVEALLEKRDALLEQLEPPYSREERMMGLQIVEMNEHVKVGLQRLKQEVKVDIQQLNKQKQHGQKYRNPYGNTSMDGMFLDKRN
;
A
#
# COMPACT_ATOMS: atom_id res chain seq x y z
N MET A 1 -3.38 28.89 -15.05
CA MET A 1 -3.25 27.46 -15.42
C MET A 1 -4.65 26.85 -15.41
N GLY A 2 -5.05 26.14 -16.47
CA GLY A 2 -6.36 25.49 -16.53
C GLY A 2 -6.46 24.30 -15.57
N ILE A 3 -7.66 23.94 -15.13
CA ILE A 3 -7.86 22.79 -14.21
C ILE A 3 -7.36 21.49 -14.85
N VAL A 4 -7.64 21.28 -16.13
CA VAL A 4 -7.15 20.10 -16.88
C VAL A 4 -5.63 20.01 -16.87
N GLN A 5 -4.94 21.14 -17.01
CA GLN A 5 -3.48 21.19 -16.93
C GLN A 5 -2.98 20.80 -15.52
N GLN A 6 -3.64 21.28 -14.47
CA GLN A 6 -3.27 20.92 -13.09
C GLN A 6 -3.49 19.43 -12.82
N VAL A 7 -4.61 18.85 -13.28
CA VAL A 7 -4.85 17.40 -13.21
C VAL A 7 -3.76 16.64 -13.96
N TYR A 8 -3.36 17.12 -15.14
CA TYR A 8 -2.28 16.52 -15.93
C TYR A 8 -0.96 16.52 -15.18
N GLU A 9 -0.56 17.66 -14.61
CA GLU A 9 0.69 17.80 -13.84
C GLU A 9 0.72 16.87 -12.63
N VAL A 10 -0.37 16.83 -11.84
CA VAL A 10 -0.47 15.93 -10.69
C VAL A 10 -0.49 14.46 -11.11
N THR A 11 -1.19 14.13 -12.21
CA THR A 11 -1.23 12.74 -12.72
C THR A 11 0.16 12.30 -13.20
N LYS A 12 0.93 13.21 -13.81
CA LYS A 12 2.32 12.94 -14.21
C LYS A 12 3.23 12.73 -13.01
N GLU A 13 3.14 13.58 -12.00
CA GLU A 13 3.91 13.44 -10.75
C GLU A 13 3.58 12.10 -10.05
N LEU A 14 2.30 11.75 -9.98
CA LEU A 14 1.85 10.48 -9.44
C LEU A 14 2.36 9.28 -10.25
N HIS A 15 2.34 9.37 -11.58
CA HIS A 15 2.89 8.35 -12.48
C HIS A 15 4.38 8.11 -12.23
N GLU A 16 5.18 9.17 -12.11
CA GLU A 16 6.60 9.07 -11.79
C GLU A 16 6.84 8.51 -10.38
N LEU A 17 6.03 8.91 -9.41
CA LEU A 17 6.18 8.49 -8.02
C LEU A 17 5.87 7.01 -7.82
N VAL A 18 4.79 6.46 -8.41
CA VAL A 18 4.44 5.04 -8.20
C VAL A 18 5.46 4.06 -8.77
N ASP A 19 6.26 4.49 -9.73
CA ASP A 19 7.34 3.69 -10.33
C ASP A 19 8.70 3.92 -9.65
N ALA A 20 8.82 4.97 -8.81
CA ALA A 20 10.07 5.32 -8.17
C ALA A 20 10.52 4.23 -7.18
N ALA A 21 11.79 3.85 -7.27
CA ALA A 21 12.41 2.98 -6.28
C ALA A 21 12.53 3.73 -4.95
N TYR A 22 12.21 3.03 -3.86
CA TYR A 22 12.33 3.55 -2.50
C TYR A 22 13.02 2.52 -1.61
N GLU A 23 13.71 3.00 -0.57
CA GLU A 23 14.30 2.14 0.45
C GLU A 23 13.20 1.62 1.39
N LYS A 24 13.36 0.40 1.90
CA LYS A 24 12.34 -0.24 2.75
C LYS A 24 11.97 0.61 3.97
N ASP A 25 12.92 1.31 4.56
CA ASP A 25 12.71 2.17 5.73
C ASP A 25 11.96 3.47 5.39
N ASN A 26 12.00 3.91 4.12
CA ASN A 26 11.32 5.11 3.62
C ASN A 26 9.97 4.78 2.97
N ARG A 27 9.51 3.55 3.09
CA ARG A 27 8.30 3.08 2.44
C ARG A 27 7.05 3.80 2.91
N ASP A 28 6.91 4.03 4.21
CA ASP A 28 5.71 4.68 4.74
C ASP A 28 5.61 6.13 4.22
N ALA A 29 6.74 6.86 4.23
CA ALA A 29 6.82 8.19 3.63
C ALA A 29 6.53 8.20 2.12
N HIS A 30 6.96 7.16 1.40
CA HIS A 30 6.64 6.99 -0.01
C HIS A 30 5.13 6.80 -0.23
N ILE A 31 4.48 5.96 0.58
CA ILE A 31 3.02 5.76 0.53
C ILE A 31 2.27 7.04 0.88
N GLU A 32 2.68 7.75 1.93
CA GLU A 32 2.09 9.05 2.30
C GLU A 32 2.18 10.07 1.16
N SER A 33 3.30 10.10 0.44
CA SER A 33 3.47 10.98 -0.73
C SER A 33 2.51 10.61 -1.86
N VAL A 34 2.34 9.31 -2.12
CA VAL A 34 1.37 8.80 -3.12
C VAL A 34 -0.06 9.16 -2.72
N GLU A 35 -0.43 9.00 -1.45
CA GLU A 35 -1.76 9.35 -0.94
C GLU A 35 -2.04 10.86 -1.05
N ALA A 36 -1.07 11.70 -0.69
CA ALA A 36 -1.21 13.16 -0.83
C ALA A 36 -1.44 13.59 -2.28
N LEU A 37 -0.77 12.96 -3.25
CA LEU A 37 -0.99 13.22 -4.66
C LEU A 37 -2.35 12.72 -5.17
N LEU A 38 -2.83 11.59 -4.65
CA LEU A 38 -4.17 11.07 -4.96
C LEU A 38 -5.26 12.02 -4.45
N GLU A 39 -5.17 12.48 -3.20
CA GLU A 39 -6.13 13.44 -2.63
C GLU A 39 -6.14 14.77 -3.40
N LYS A 40 -4.96 15.30 -3.72
CA LYS A 40 -4.82 16.52 -4.53
C LYS A 40 -5.45 16.34 -5.90
N ARG A 41 -5.25 15.18 -6.53
CA ARG A 41 -5.83 14.87 -7.84
C ARG A 41 -7.35 14.79 -7.77
N ASP A 42 -7.90 14.11 -6.78
CA ASP A 42 -9.35 13.95 -6.62
C ASP A 42 -10.03 15.32 -6.46
N ALA A 43 -9.48 16.20 -5.62
CA ALA A 43 -10.00 17.56 -5.45
C ALA A 43 -9.96 18.39 -6.75
N LEU A 44 -8.99 18.16 -7.63
CA LEU A 44 -8.92 18.84 -8.94
C LEU A 44 -9.89 18.22 -9.95
N LEU A 45 -10.11 16.90 -9.91
CA LEU A 45 -11.05 16.22 -10.78
C LEU A 45 -12.50 16.68 -10.54
N GLU A 46 -12.86 16.98 -9.29
CA GLU A 46 -14.18 17.55 -8.94
C GLU A 46 -14.45 18.92 -9.56
N GLN A 47 -13.40 19.65 -9.93
CA GLN A 47 -13.49 21.00 -10.52
C GLN A 47 -13.52 20.99 -12.06
N LEU A 48 -13.48 19.81 -12.69
CA LEU A 48 -13.51 19.69 -14.14
C LEU A 48 -14.89 20.00 -14.70
N GLU A 49 -14.99 21.08 -15.49
CA GLU A 49 -16.23 21.49 -16.14
C GLU A 49 -16.02 21.77 -17.64
N PRO A 50 -16.88 21.25 -18.53
CA PRO A 50 -16.84 21.57 -19.96
C PRO A 50 -17.34 23.01 -20.23
N PRO A 51 -17.00 23.62 -21.38
CA PRO A 51 -16.38 23.02 -22.57
C PRO A 51 -14.86 23.03 -22.55
N TYR A 52 -14.25 21.93 -23.02
CA TYR A 52 -12.79 21.80 -23.13
C TYR A 52 -12.26 22.23 -24.50
N SER A 53 -11.13 22.93 -24.47
CA SER A 53 -10.33 23.27 -25.65
C SER A 53 -9.73 22.03 -26.31
N ARG A 54 -9.21 22.17 -27.54
CA ARG A 54 -8.52 21.06 -28.22
C ARG A 54 -7.30 20.58 -27.43
N GLU A 55 -6.55 21.51 -26.84
CA GLU A 55 -5.35 21.23 -26.05
C GLU A 55 -5.71 20.46 -24.77
N GLU A 56 -6.77 20.88 -24.08
CA GLU A 56 -7.27 20.21 -22.88
C GLU A 56 -7.77 18.80 -23.18
N ARG A 57 -8.41 18.57 -24.33
CA ARG A 57 -8.78 17.22 -24.75
C ARG A 57 -7.57 16.33 -24.99
N MET A 58 -6.50 16.87 -25.58
CA MET A 58 -5.24 16.12 -25.75
C MET A 58 -4.61 15.77 -24.39
N MET A 59 -4.58 16.72 -23.45
CA MET A 59 -4.13 16.44 -22.08
C MET A 59 -5.00 15.39 -21.39
N GLY A 60 -6.33 15.44 -21.59
CA GLY A 60 -7.26 14.43 -21.08
C GLY A 60 -6.94 13.02 -21.56
N LEU A 61 -6.56 12.84 -22.83
CA LEU A 61 -6.13 11.55 -23.35
C LEU A 61 -4.84 11.06 -22.66
N GLN A 62 -3.87 11.95 -22.46
CA GLN A 62 -2.64 11.60 -21.75
C GLN A 62 -2.87 11.28 -20.27
N ILE A 63 -3.81 11.98 -19.61
CA ILE A 63 -4.22 11.67 -18.23
C ILE A 63 -4.77 10.24 -18.16
N VAL A 64 -5.62 9.84 -19.10
CA VAL A 64 -6.20 8.49 -19.15
C VAL A 64 -5.10 7.44 -19.36
N GLU A 65 -4.16 7.69 -20.26
CA GLU A 65 -3.01 6.80 -20.49
C GLU A 65 -2.16 6.62 -19.24
N MET A 66 -1.72 7.71 -18.61
CA MET A 66 -0.94 7.66 -17.37
C MET A 66 -1.71 6.97 -16.23
N ASN A 67 -3.03 7.13 -16.17
CA ASN A 67 -3.85 6.54 -15.13
C ASN A 67 -3.86 5.00 -15.15
N GLU A 68 -3.76 4.38 -16.34
CA GLU A 68 -3.63 2.92 -16.42
C GLU A 68 -2.31 2.42 -15.83
N HIS A 69 -1.21 3.16 -16.04
CA HIS A 69 0.09 2.87 -15.42
C HIS A 69 0.05 3.08 -13.90
N VAL A 70 -0.50 4.21 -13.46
CA VAL A 70 -0.70 4.51 -12.03
C VAL A 70 -1.44 3.39 -11.32
N LYS A 71 -2.52 2.88 -11.94
CA LYS A 71 -3.31 1.77 -11.39
C LYS A 71 -2.48 0.51 -11.16
N VAL A 72 -1.59 0.16 -12.09
CA VAL A 72 -0.68 -1.00 -11.93
C VAL A 72 0.30 -0.76 -10.78
N GLY A 73 0.90 0.44 -10.70
CA GLY A 73 1.80 0.82 -9.60
C GLY A 73 1.13 0.73 -8.22
N LEU A 74 -0.08 1.27 -8.10
CA LEU A 74 -0.88 1.20 -6.86
C LEU A 74 -1.24 -0.25 -6.47
N GLN A 75 -1.55 -1.11 -7.44
CA GLN A 75 -1.79 -2.53 -7.18
C GLN A 75 -0.56 -3.23 -6.62
N ARG A 76 0.63 -2.91 -7.13
CA ARG A 76 1.90 -3.43 -6.63
C ARG A 76 2.15 -2.96 -5.19
N LEU A 77 2.03 -1.67 -4.91
CA LEU A 77 2.18 -1.11 -3.56
C LEU A 77 1.23 -1.80 -2.57
N LYS A 78 -0.04 -1.96 -2.95
CA LYS A 78 -1.05 -2.68 -2.15
C LYS A 78 -0.63 -4.13 -1.86
N GLN A 79 -0.08 -4.82 -2.85
CA GLN A 79 0.37 -6.20 -2.69
C GLN A 79 1.57 -6.29 -1.74
N GLU A 80 2.50 -5.34 -1.80
CA GLU A 80 3.62 -5.24 -0.87
C GLU A 80 3.11 -5.05 0.57
N VAL A 81 2.15 -4.15 0.80
CA VAL A 81 1.48 -3.96 2.12
C VAL A 81 0.85 -5.25 2.62
N LYS A 82 0.16 -5.98 1.75
CA LYS A 82 -0.47 -7.25 2.11
C LYS A 82 0.56 -8.30 2.55
N VAL A 83 1.70 -8.38 1.87
CA VAL A 83 2.78 -9.31 2.23
C VAL A 83 3.34 -8.98 3.61
N ASP A 84 3.55 -7.71 3.93
CA ASP A 84 4.07 -7.29 5.24
C ASP A 84 3.12 -7.67 6.38
N ILE A 85 1.82 -7.43 6.20
CA ILE A 85 0.78 -7.83 7.18
C ILE A 85 0.83 -9.34 7.43
N GLN A 86 0.99 -10.14 6.37
CA GLN A 86 1.11 -11.59 6.51
C GLN A 86 2.39 -12.02 7.24
N GLN A 87 3.52 -11.36 6.99
CA GLN A 87 4.78 -11.64 7.69
C GLN A 87 4.70 -11.30 9.17
N LEU A 88 4.14 -10.13 9.53
CA LEU A 88 3.92 -9.73 10.91
C LEU A 88 3.03 -10.73 11.67
N ASN A 89 1.97 -11.22 11.03
CA ASN A 89 1.09 -12.22 11.62
C ASN A 89 1.79 -13.57 11.85
N LYS A 90 2.62 -14.02 10.91
CA LYS A 90 3.44 -15.24 11.08
C LYS A 90 4.43 -15.11 12.23
N GLN A 91 5.15 -13.98 12.33
CA GLN A 91 6.09 -13.72 13.42
C GLN A 91 5.40 -13.78 14.79
N LYS A 92 4.21 -13.18 14.93
CA LYS A 92 3.39 -13.26 16.15
C LYS A 92 3.02 -14.70 16.52
N GLN A 93 2.60 -15.52 15.56
CA GLN A 93 2.27 -16.93 15.78
C GLN A 93 3.48 -17.76 16.22
N HIS A 94 4.65 -17.54 15.62
CA HIS A 94 5.87 -18.22 16.02
C HIS A 94 6.34 -17.78 17.42
N GLY A 95 6.30 -16.48 17.74
CA GLY A 95 6.65 -15.97 19.06
C GLY A 95 5.76 -16.51 20.19
N GLN A 96 4.48 -16.79 19.92
CA GLN A 96 3.60 -17.47 20.88
C GLN A 96 3.92 -18.96 21.05
N LYS A 97 4.33 -19.67 19.99
CA LYS A 97 4.71 -21.10 20.05
C LYS A 97 5.98 -21.34 20.87
N TYR A 98 6.94 -20.41 20.89
CA TYR A 98 8.16 -20.54 21.72
C TYR A 98 7.98 -20.14 23.19
N ARG A 99 6.89 -19.43 23.52
CA ARG A 99 6.58 -19.04 24.91
C ARG A 99 5.87 -20.12 25.72
N ASN A 100 5.46 -21.23 25.10
CA ASN A 100 4.80 -22.32 25.80
C ASN A 100 5.38 -23.72 25.50
N PRO A 101 6.65 -24.01 25.87
CA PRO A 101 7.22 -25.36 25.73
C PRO A 101 6.61 -26.38 26.70
N TYR A 102 5.82 -25.95 27.69
CA TYR A 102 5.28 -26.78 28.77
C TYR A 102 3.74 -26.76 28.87
N GLY A 103 3.04 -26.23 27.86
CA GLY A 103 1.59 -26.05 27.88
C GLY A 103 0.76 -27.33 27.78
N ASN A 104 1.40 -28.45 27.43
CA ASN A 104 0.79 -29.77 27.40
C ASN A 104 1.64 -30.73 28.26
N THR A 105 1.85 -30.42 29.54
CA THR A 105 2.05 -31.49 30.51
C THR A 105 0.67 -31.94 30.95
N SER A 106 0.07 -32.86 30.19
CA SER A 106 -1.00 -33.70 30.72
C SER A 106 -0.49 -34.27 32.04
N MET A 107 -1.16 -33.93 33.15
CA MET A 107 -0.92 -34.51 34.46
C MET A 107 -1.24 -36.01 34.39
N ASP A 108 -0.31 -36.81 33.89
CA ASP A 108 -0.20 -38.21 34.29
C ASP A 108 0.95 -38.30 35.30
N GLY A 109 0.71 -37.66 36.45
CA GLY A 109 1.62 -37.67 37.59
C GLY A 109 1.56 -39.02 38.29
N MET A 110 2.04 -40.08 37.65
CA MET A 110 2.26 -41.36 38.33
C MET A 110 3.65 -41.36 38.94
N PHE A 111 3.79 -40.75 40.11
CA PHE A 111 4.96 -40.96 40.97
C PHE A 111 4.90 -42.38 41.54
N LEU A 112 5.80 -43.22 41.04
CA LEU A 112 6.07 -44.56 41.53
C LEU A 112 6.92 -44.44 42.80
N ASP A 113 6.26 -44.40 43.96
CA ASP A 113 6.92 -44.76 45.21
C ASP A 113 5.94 -45.46 46.13
N LYS A 114 6.10 -46.78 46.25
CA LYS A 114 6.06 -47.49 47.54
C LYS A 114 7.00 -48.68 47.49
N ARG A 115 8.20 -48.50 48.04
CA ARG A 115 8.94 -49.57 48.71
C ARG A 115 8.23 -49.92 50.02
N ASN A 116 7.85 -51.17 50.18
CA ASN A 116 8.02 -52.02 51.37
C ASN A 116 7.69 -53.46 51.00
#